data_AF-A0A8H4B2Z3-F1
#
_entry.id   AF-A0A8H4B2Z3-F1
#
_cell.length_a   1.000
_cell.length_b   1.000
_cell.length_c   1.000
_cell.angle_alpha   90.00
_cell.angle_beta   90.00
_cell.angle_gamma   90.00
#
_symmetry.space_group_name_H-M   'P 1'
#
loop_
_entity.id
_entity.type
_entity.pdbx_description
1 polymer ?
#
loop_
_entity_poly.entity_id
_entity_poly.type
_entity_poly.pdbx_seq_one_letter_code
_entity_poly.pdbx_strand_id
1 'polypeptide(L)'
;MASKIVTGDMPELMENILNNLNNEIYSLYSCALVSRHWCKMSIPILWQDPFSFNQSPLFISKYFSSLGEDEKFSLKECGINTEFSKTLFDYARFLKVLNLSSLESNVEKWFCLQYVSPMPNYTQTVYRIVNLLFKLFVKSGATLHKLNLYFPSYEISPEIFYSLEQNEQFFSRLQNLSLGIASITSPFSIENVENANTLLRILAKNTTKIDALKLGRFYPNNNEPQLFHTLVCVIKSQKQLRQFSLVGEYITELHGIVSALENQKDTLQEVIIEYCDFSKEFEILKNCKNLETLRIRYCDTKLLKILNYNISTLEIVDFFIEAPPIVQILEKSGTFLK
;
A
#
# COMPACT_ATOMS: atom_id res chain seq x y z
N MET A 1 -22.31 -43.28 19.20
CA MET A 1 -22.40 -43.21 17.72
C MET A 1 -22.23 -41.76 17.32
N ALA A 2 -21.05 -41.38 16.82
CA ALA A 2 -20.84 -40.06 16.26
C ALA A 2 -21.58 -39.99 14.93
N SER A 3 -22.55 -39.08 14.85
CA SER A 3 -23.22 -38.71 13.62
C SER A 3 -22.16 -38.31 12.60
N LYS A 4 -21.97 -39.15 11.57
CA LYS A 4 -21.38 -38.74 10.30
C LYS A 4 -22.31 -37.67 9.73
N ILE A 5 -22.08 -36.41 10.10
CA ILE A 5 -22.60 -35.30 9.31
C ILE A 5 -21.98 -35.51 7.93
N VAL A 6 -22.86 -35.78 6.97
CA VAL A 6 -22.55 -35.84 5.55
C VAL A 6 -21.94 -34.50 5.19
N THR A 7 -20.61 -34.42 5.24
CA THR A 7 -19.81 -33.38 4.60
C THR A 7 -19.85 -33.68 3.11
N GLY A 8 -21.04 -33.51 2.50
CA GLY A 8 -21.13 -33.31 1.06
C GLY A 8 -20.42 -32.01 0.76
N ASP A 9 -19.52 -32.05 -0.21
CA ASP A 9 -18.64 -30.97 -0.62
C ASP A 9 -19.39 -29.64 -0.81
N MET A 10 -19.29 -28.71 0.13
CA MET A 10 -19.47 -27.29 -0.22
C MET A 10 -18.30 -26.40 0.23
N PRO A 11 -17.01 -26.78 0.03
CA PRO A 11 -15.90 -25.82 0.15
C PRO A 11 -16.15 -24.54 -0.64
N GLU A 12 -16.79 -24.64 -1.81
CA GLU A 12 -17.15 -23.50 -2.66
C GLU A 12 -18.17 -22.55 -2.00
N LEU A 13 -19.22 -23.07 -1.34
CA LEU A 13 -20.14 -22.20 -0.61
C LEU A 13 -19.45 -21.54 0.57
N MET A 14 -18.58 -22.27 1.24
CA MET A 14 -17.88 -21.74 2.40
C MET A 14 -16.86 -20.69 2.00
N GLU A 15 -16.14 -20.89 0.90
CA GLU A 15 -15.29 -19.88 0.27
C GLU A 15 -16.10 -18.64 -0.11
N ASN A 16 -17.27 -18.82 -0.73
CA ASN A 16 -18.19 -17.71 -1.03
C ASN A 16 -18.64 -16.97 0.23
N ILE A 17 -19.03 -17.67 1.29
CA ILE A 17 -19.42 -17.06 2.57
C ILE A 17 -18.25 -16.25 3.13
N LEU A 18 -17.07 -16.85 3.23
CA LEU A 18 -15.90 -16.20 3.82
C LEU A 18 -15.42 -15.00 3.00
N ASN A 19 -15.45 -15.09 1.67
CA ASN A 19 -15.11 -13.98 0.77
C ASN A 19 -16.04 -12.78 0.96
N ASN A 20 -17.33 -13.00 1.25
CA ASN A 20 -18.27 -11.94 1.59
C ASN A 20 -17.99 -11.30 2.98
N LEU A 21 -17.23 -11.98 3.84
CA LEU A 21 -16.85 -11.52 5.18
C LEU A 21 -15.43 -10.91 5.21
N ASN A 22 -14.75 -10.72 4.08
CA ASN A 22 -13.34 -10.28 4.03
C ASN A 22 -13.06 -8.98 4.83
N ASN A 23 -14.04 -8.10 5.00
CA ASN A 23 -13.91 -6.86 5.77
C ASN A 23 -14.51 -6.95 7.20
N GLU A 24 -15.09 -8.10 7.56
CA GLU A 24 -15.71 -8.36 8.86
C GLU A 24 -14.84 -9.30 9.71
N ILE A 25 -13.75 -8.77 10.26
CA ILE A 25 -12.76 -9.55 11.00
C ILE A 25 -13.38 -10.34 12.17
N TYR A 26 -14.29 -9.73 12.93
CA TYR A 26 -14.92 -10.41 14.06
C TYR A 26 -15.79 -11.59 13.60
N SER A 27 -16.47 -11.45 12.45
CA SER A 27 -17.22 -12.52 11.81
C SER A 27 -16.28 -13.65 11.36
N LEU A 28 -15.19 -13.30 10.68
CA LEU A 28 -14.16 -14.26 10.26
C LEU A 28 -13.48 -14.97 11.44
N TYR A 29 -13.22 -14.26 12.55
CA TYR A 29 -12.69 -14.84 13.78
C TYR A 29 -13.68 -15.83 14.38
N SER A 30 -14.96 -15.48 14.42
CA SER A 30 -16.03 -16.38 14.86
C SER A 30 -16.10 -17.64 13.99
N CYS A 31 -16.00 -17.49 12.67
CA CYS A 31 -15.89 -18.60 11.73
C CYS A 31 -14.70 -19.50 12.05
N ALA A 32 -13.52 -18.93 12.32
CA ALA A 32 -12.32 -19.70 12.63
C ALA A 32 -12.46 -20.60 13.88
N LEU A 33 -13.40 -20.30 14.78
CA LEU A 33 -13.67 -21.08 16.00
C LEU A 33 -14.71 -22.20 15.81
N VAL A 34 -15.44 -22.23 14.68
CA VAL A 34 -16.54 -23.19 14.45
C VAL A 34 -16.03 -24.63 14.35
N SER A 35 -15.03 -24.87 13.50
CA SER A 35 -14.44 -26.20 13.31
C SER A 35 -13.03 -26.11 12.73
N ARG A 36 -12.28 -27.23 12.72
CA ARG A 36 -10.96 -27.27 12.08
C ARG A 36 -10.98 -26.89 10.60
N HIS A 37 -12.06 -27.18 9.89
CA HIS A 37 -12.19 -26.84 8.48
C HIS A 37 -12.41 -25.33 8.32
N TRP A 38 -13.32 -24.74 9.12
CA TRP A 38 -13.52 -23.29 9.16
C TRP A 38 -12.28 -22.52 9.57
N CYS A 39 -11.56 -22.99 10.59
CA CYS A 39 -10.26 -22.45 10.97
C CYS A 39 -9.28 -22.39 9.78
N LYS A 40 -9.14 -23.50 9.03
CA LYS A 40 -8.20 -23.57 7.90
C LYS A 40 -8.51 -22.62 6.75
N MET A 41 -9.78 -22.25 6.54
CA MET A 41 -10.18 -21.34 5.46
C MET A 41 -10.25 -19.88 5.93
N SER A 42 -10.69 -19.63 7.16
CA SER A 42 -10.81 -18.26 7.70
C SER A 42 -9.47 -17.64 8.08
N ILE A 43 -8.51 -18.42 8.61
CA ILE A 43 -7.20 -17.89 9.04
C ILE A 43 -6.40 -17.27 7.89
N PRO A 44 -6.27 -17.89 6.69
CA PRO A 44 -5.59 -17.26 5.56
C PRO A 44 -6.22 -15.94 5.12
N ILE A 45 -7.54 -15.76 5.30
CA ILE A 45 -8.27 -14.54 4.98
C ILE A 45 -8.02 -13.46 6.05
N LEU A 46 -8.15 -13.84 7.32
CA LEU A 46 -7.88 -12.96 8.45
C LEU A 46 -6.46 -12.36 8.45
N TRP A 47 -5.48 -13.14 7.99
CA TRP A 47 -4.07 -12.73 7.96
C TRP A 47 -3.63 -12.07 6.65
N GLN A 48 -4.56 -11.72 5.76
CA GLN A 48 -4.23 -10.98 4.52
C GLN A 48 -3.79 -9.54 4.80
N ASP A 49 -4.43 -8.87 5.77
CA ASP A 49 -4.12 -7.49 6.17
C ASP A 49 -4.17 -7.34 7.71
N PRO A 50 -3.19 -7.92 8.43
CA PRO A 50 -3.21 -8.00 9.89
C PRO A 50 -2.88 -6.67 10.56
N PHE A 51 -2.38 -5.67 9.82
CA PHE A 51 -1.90 -4.40 10.36
C PHE A 51 -2.88 -3.23 10.21
N SER A 52 -3.96 -3.38 9.45
CA SER A 52 -4.87 -2.27 9.14
C SER A 52 -5.94 -1.97 10.18
N PHE A 53 -6.11 -2.85 11.17
CA PHE A 53 -7.17 -2.71 12.17
C PHE A 53 -6.59 -2.57 13.58
N ASN A 54 -7.28 -1.83 14.45
CA ASN A 54 -6.86 -1.58 15.82
C ASN A 54 -7.15 -2.78 16.73
N GLN A 55 -6.51 -3.92 16.44
CA GLN A 55 -6.56 -5.13 17.26
C GLN A 55 -5.49 -5.08 18.35
N SER A 56 -5.60 -5.99 19.33
CA SER A 56 -4.53 -6.18 20.32
C SER A 56 -3.22 -6.51 19.59
N PRO A 57 -2.12 -5.77 19.82
CA PRO A 57 -0.89 -5.94 19.06
C PRO A 57 -0.14 -7.24 19.44
N LEU A 58 -0.69 -8.05 20.35
CA LEU A 58 -0.17 -9.36 20.74
C LEU A 58 -0.01 -10.34 19.56
N PHE A 59 -0.73 -10.13 18.45
CA PHE A 59 -0.58 -10.95 17.25
C PHE A 59 0.83 -10.89 16.65
N ILE A 60 1.61 -9.82 16.88
CA ILE A 60 2.99 -9.68 16.42
C ILE A 60 3.84 -10.88 16.84
N SER A 61 3.67 -11.35 18.07
CA SER A 61 4.39 -12.51 18.61
C SER A 61 4.18 -13.80 17.80
N LYS A 62 3.07 -13.92 17.06
CA LYS A 62 2.78 -15.09 16.21
C LYS A 62 3.74 -15.20 15.04
N TYR A 63 4.35 -14.11 14.59
CA TYR A 63 5.36 -14.16 13.53
C TYR A 63 6.71 -14.68 14.02
N PHE A 64 7.02 -14.50 15.31
CA PHE A 64 8.33 -14.88 15.84
C PHE A 64 8.56 -16.40 15.88
N SER A 65 7.50 -17.20 15.86
CA SER A 65 7.62 -18.65 15.74
C SER A 65 8.26 -19.09 14.42
N SER A 66 8.09 -18.28 13.36
CA SER A 66 8.61 -18.56 12.01
C SER A 66 10.01 -17.99 11.78
N LEU A 67 10.60 -17.32 12.77
CA LEU A 67 11.98 -16.83 12.69
C LEU A 67 12.99 -17.98 12.83
N GLY A 68 14.18 -17.82 12.23
CA GLY A 68 15.30 -18.72 12.45
C GLY A 68 15.90 -18.56 13.85
N GLU A 69 16.77 -19.48 14.23
CA GLU A 69 17.37 -19.47 15.57
C GLU A 69 18.27 -18.24 15.80
N ASP A 70 18.97 -17.76 14.77
CA ASP A 70 19.80 -16.55 14.83
C ASP A 70 18.94 -15.29 15.04
N GLU A 71 17.82 -15.17 14.31
CA GLU A 71 16.89 -14.04 14.49
C GLU A 71 16.22 -14.08 15.88
N LYS A 72 15.84 -15.26 16.37
CA LYS A 72 15.30 -15.43 17.73
C LYS A 72 16.34 -15.06 18.80
N PHE A 73 17.61 -15.42 18.59
CA PHE A 73 18.69 -15.04 19.48
C PHE A 73 18.87 -13.52 19.51
N SER A 74 18.86 -12.86 18.35
CA SER A 74 18.93 -11.40 18.25
C SER A 74 17.78 -10.68 18.99
N LEU A 75 16.57 -11.23 18.94
CA LEU A 75 15.44 -10.70 19.72
C LEU A 75 15.68 -10.81 21.23
N LYS A 76 16.23 -11.93 21.72
CA LYS A 76 16.59 -12.11 23.14
C LYS A 76 17.64 -11.11 23.59
N GLU A 77 18.64 -10.82 22.76
CA GLU A 77 19.64 -9.78 23.05
C GLU A 77 19.02 -8.38 23.17
N CYS A 78 17.93 -8.13 22.45
CA CYS A 78 17.13 -6.90 22.60
C CYS A 78 16.22 -6.92 23.84
N GLY A 79 16.39 -7.90 24.74
CA GLY A 79 15.63 -8.05 25.98
C GLY A 79 14.29 -8.77 25.82
N ILE A 80 13.95 -9.24 24.61
CA ILE A 80 12.63 -9.84 24.32
C ILE A 80 12.63 -11.30 24.79
N ASN A 81 12.17 -11.51 26.03
CA ASN A 81 12.04 -12.83 26.64
C ASN A 81 10.65 -13.43 26.40
N THR A 82 10.23 -13.51 25.13
CA THR A 82 8.97 -14.18 24.76
C THR A 82 9.19 -15.65 24.45
N GLU A 83 8.27 -16.50 24.88
CA GLU A 83 8.25 -17.88 24.42
C GLU A 83 7.90 -17.92 22.93
N PHE A 84 8.84 -18.40 22.11
CA PHE A 84 8.63 -18.62 20.68
C PHE A 84 7.82 -19.89 20.44
N SER A 85 6.59 -19.94 20.95
CA SER A 85 5.73 -21.12 20.87
C SER A 85 5.41 -21.46 19.42
N LYS A 86 5.41 -22.75 19.10
CA LYS A 86 5.04 -23.24 17.76
C LYS A 86 3.61 -22.82 17.42
N THR A 87 3.43 -22.23 16.24
CA THR A 87 2.13 -21.84 15.71
C THR A 87 1.53 -22.95 14.84
N LEU A 88 0.19 -22.94 14.73
CA LEU A 88 -0.54 -23.90 13.90
C LEU A 88 -0.39 -23.61 12.39
N PHE A 89 -0.17 -22.35 12.05
CA PHE A 89 -0.06 -21.87 10.67
C PHE A 89 1.19 -21.02 10.51
N ASP A 90 1.73 -21.00 9.30
CA ASP A 90 2.77 -20.04 8.92
C ASP A 90 2.12 -18.72 8.49
N TYR A 91 1.75 -17.92 9.50
CA TYR A 91 0.98 -16.70 9.33
C TYR A 91 1.61 -15.68 8.38
N ALA A 92 2.95 -15.65 8.29
CA ALA A 92 3.66 -14.73 7.40
C ALA A 92 3.29 -14.95 5.92
N ARG A 93 3.00 -16.19 5.52
CA ARG A 93 2.68 -16.57 4.14
C ARG A 93 1.36 -16.01 3.63
N PHE A 94 0.45 -15.68 4.53
CA PHE A 94 -0.89 -15.22 4.19
C PHE A 94 -0.94 -13.72 3.90
N LEU A 95 0.14 -12.98 4.20
CA LEU A 95 0.18 -11.54 4.00
C LEU A 95 -0.09 -11.15 2.54
N LYS A 96 -1.09 -10.29 2.32
CA LYS A 96 -1.46 -9.71 1.02
C LYS A 96 -1.33 -8.19 0.99
N VAL A 97 -1.43 -7.54 2.14
CA VAL A 97 -1.35 -6.09 2.28
C VAL A 97 -0.19 -5.78 3.22
N LEU A 98 0.76 -4.97 2.75
CA LEU A 98 1.85 -4.47 3.58
C LEU A 98 1.83 -2.94 3.59
N ASN A 99 1.67 -2.37 4.78
CA ASN A 99 1.83 -0.95 5.03
C ASN A 99 2.98 -0.76 6.03
N LEU A 100 4.07 -0.12 5.59
CA LEU A 100 5.29 0.00 6.42
C LEU A 100 5.06 0.85 7.68
N SER A 101 4.30 1.93 7.57
CA SER A 101 3.95 2.77 8.74
C SER A 101 3.01 2.04 9.70
N SER A 102 2.06 1.25 9.20
CA SER A 102 1.19 0.43 10.06
C SER A 102 1.96 -0.70 10.73
N LEU A 103 2.93 -1.32 10.05
CA LEU A 103 3.81 -2.34 10.62
C LEU A 103 4.61 -1.73 11.78
N GLU A 104 5.27 -0.59 11.56
CA GLU A 104 6.01 0.15 12.59
C GLU A 104 5.12 0.43 13.81
N SER A 105 3.96 1.06 13.61
CA SER A 105 3.06 1.43 14.70
C SER A 105 2.55 0.22 15.49
N ASN A 106 2.27 -0.91 14.83
CA ASN A 106 1.85 -2.13 15.52
C ASN A 106 2.99 -2.79 16.31
N VAL A 107 4.21 -2.76 15.78
CA VAL A 107 5.40 -3.24 16.51
C VAL A 107 5.69 -2.35 17.71
N GLU A 108 5.59 -1.03 17.55
CA GLU A 108 5.74 -0.05 18.61
C GLU A 108 4.74 -0.30 19.76
N LYS A 109 3.45 -0.43 19.42
CA LYS A 109 2.39 -0.78 20.38
C LYS A 109 2.65 -2.13 21.06
N TRP A 110 3.05 -3.15 20.29
CA TRP A 110 3.37 -4.47 20.83
C TRP A 110 4.52 -4.39 21.83
N PHE A 111 5.59 -3.68 21.47
CA PHE A 111 6.78 -3.53 22.29
C PHE A 111 6.48 -2.78 23.59
N CYS A 112 5.67 -1.71 23.53
CA CYS A 112 5.18 -1.01 24.72
C CYS A 112 4.40 -1.90 25.70
N LEU A 113 3.67 -2.91 25.21
CA LEU A 113 2.97 -3.85 26.11
C LEU A 113 3.92 -4.83 26.82
N GLN A 114 5.12 -5.07 26.28
CA GLN A 114 6.08 -5.99 26.89
C GLN A 114 6.85 -5.35 28.05
N TYR A 115 6.91 -4.01 28.15
CA TYR A 115 7.73 -3.31 29.14
C TYR A 115 6.97 -2.19 29.86
N VAL A 116 7.12 -2.14 31.18
CA VAL A 116 6.47 -1.14 32.06
C VAL A 116 7.40 0.03 32.43
N SER A 117 8.67 0.02 32.00
CA SER A 117 9.70 1.00 32.36
C SER A 117 10.42 1.55 31.12
N PRO A 118 10.95 2.80 31.13
CA PRO A 118 11.73 3.33 30.03
C PRO A 118 12.94 2.44 29.76
N MET A 119 13.12 2.04 28.50
CA MET A 119 14.23 1.18 28.08
C MET A 119 15.26 2.00 27.30
N PRO A 120 16.57 1.88 27.60
CA PRO A 120 17.59 2.41 26.70
C PRO A 120 17.47 1.73 25.33
N ASN A 121 17.59 2.51 24.25
CA ASN A 121 17.50 2.04 22.85
C ASN A 121 16.12 1.52 22.39
N TYR A 122 15.03 2.04 22.96
CA TYR A 122 13.65 1.77 22.54
C TYR A 122 13.46 1.80 21.00
N THR A 123 13.79 2.95 20.39
CA THR A 123 13.59 3.20 18.96
C THR A 123 14.37 2.21 18.09
N GLN A 124 15.65 1.97 18.42
CA GLN A 124 16.49 1.03 17.70
C GLN A 124 15.92 -0.40 17.75
N THR A 125 15.34 -0.79 18.89
CA THR A 125 14.77 -2.13 19.08
C THR A 125 13.50 -2.31 18.25
N VAL A 126 12.60 -1.32 18.25
CA VAL A 126 11.41 -1.30 17.38
C VAL A 126 11.83 -1.46 15.92
N TYR A 127 12.81 -0.68 15.45
CA TYR A 127 13.27 -0.73 14.06
C TYR A 127 13.91 -2.07 13.68
N ARG A 128 14.64 -2.71 14.61
CA ARG A 128 15.16 -4.06 14.42
C ARG A 128 14.03 -5.08 14.25
N ILE A 129 13.02 -5.05 15.12
CA ILE A 129 11.87 -5.97 15.02
C ILE A 129 11.12 -5.75 13.71
N VAL A 130 10.90 -4.49 13.30
CA VAL A 130 10.23 -4.18 12.03
C VAL A 130 11.02 -4.73 10.84
N ASN A 131 12.34 -4.53 10.80
CA ASN A 131 13.19 -5.09 9.75
C ASN A 131 13.17 -6.63 9.73
N LEU A 132 13.20 -7.28 10.89
CA LEU A 132 13.08 -8.74 11.00
C LEU A 132 11.74 -9.25 10.44
N LEU A 133 10.63 -8.59 10.78
CA LEU A 133 9.31 -8.96 10.27
C LEU A 133 9.20 -8.71 8.75
N PHE A 134 9.73 -7.60 8.25
CA PHE A 134 9.71 -7.34 6.82
C PHE A 134 10.53 -8.40 6.06
N LYS A 135 11.74 -8.72 6.52
CA LYS A 135 12.56 -9.81 5.98
C LYS A 135 11.81 -11.15 6.01
N LEU A 136 11.12 -11.47 7.11
CA LEU A 136 10.30 -12.67 7.24
C LEU A 136 9.19 -12.71 6.18
N PHE A 137 8.46 -11.61 5.97
CA PHE A 137 7.39 -11.57 4.96
C PHE A 137 7.92 -11.83 3.56
N VAL A 138 9.05 -11.21 3.21
CA VAL A 138 9.72 -11.43 1.92
C VAL A 138 10.13 -12.88 1.76
N LYS A 139 10.62 -13.55 2.81
CA LYS A 139 11.09 -14.95 2.73
C LYS A 139 10.02 -16.00 2.92
N SER A 140 8.84 -15.63 3.43
CA SER A 140 7.77 -16.58 3.76
C SER A 140 7.17 -17.30 2.53
N GLY A 141 7.29 -16.71 1.34
CA GLY A 141 6.54 -17.15 0.15
C GLY A 141 5.16 -16.49 0.04
N ALA A 142 4.94 -15.39 0.77
CA ALA A 142 3.82 -14.49 0.54
C ALA A 142 3.89 -13.85 -0.85
N THR A 143 2.73 -13.41 -1.34
CA THR A 143 2.58 -12.69 -2.60
C THR A 143 1.63 -11.54 -2.36
N LEU A 144 2.14 -10.31 -2.42
CA LEU A 144 1.40 -9.09 -2.10
C LEU A 144 0.44 -8.69 -3.23
N HIS A 145 -0.71 -8.14 -2.81
CA HIS A 145 -1.67 -7.46 -3.67
C HIS A 145 -1.65 -5.95 -3.47
N LYS A 146 -1.32 -5.48 -2.25
CA LYS A 146 -1.25 -4.06 -1.91
C LYS A 146 0.01 -3.73 -1.11
N LEU A 147 0.66 -2.64 -1.49
CA LEU A 147 1.85 -2.12 -0.84
C LEU A 147 1.66 -0.61 -0.59
N ASN A 148 1.80 -0.19 0.67
CA ASN A 148 1.80 1.22 1.06
C ASN A 148 3.17 1.59 1.60
N LEU A 149 3.87 2.41 0.82
CA LEU A 149 5.18 2.97 1.11
C LEU A 149 5.03 4.39 1.68
N TYR A 150 4.45 4.47 2.87
CA TYR A 150 4.60 5.67 3.70
C TYR A 150 5.80 5.42 4.59
N PHE A 151 6.92 6.05 4.24
CA PHE A 151 8.18 5.68 4.86
C PHE A 151 8.18 6.02 6.35
N PRO A 152 8.48 5.02 7.19
CA PRO A 152 8.63 5.20 8.63
C PRO A 152 9.92 5.98 8.93
N SER A 153 10.14 6.38 10.18
CA SER A 153 11.35 7.12 10.57
C SER A 153 12.59 6.24 10.76
N TYR A 154 12.70 5.12 10.02
CA TYR A 154 13.77 4.13 10.17
C TYR A 154 14.36 3.65 8.84
N GLU A 155 15.62 3.24 8.90
CA GLU A 155 16.35 2.65 7.78
C GLU A 155 15.95 1.19 7.53
N ILE A 156 15.58 0.87 6.29
CA ILE A 156 15.33 -0.50 5.86
C ILE A 156 16.68 -1.20 5.65
N SER A 157 16.86 -2.36 6.29
CA SER A 157 18.09 -3.13 6.21
C SER A 157 18.44 -3.52 4.76
N PRO A 158 19.69 -3.34 4.30
CA PRO A 158 20.13 -3.76 2.97
C PRO A 158 19.86 -5.23 2.63
N GLU A 159 19.85 -6.12 3.63
CA GLU A 159 19.55 -7.54 3.44
C GLU A 159 18.13 -7.79 2.92
N ILE A 160 17.19 -6.89 3.25
CA ILE A 160 15.81 -6.96 2.75
C ILE A 160 15.79 -6.68 1.26
N PHE A 161 16.53 -5.67 0.79
CA PHE A 161 16.63 -5.37 -0.65
C PHE A 161 17.23 -6.53 -1.42
N TYR A 162 18.31 -7.15 -0.90
CA TYR A 162 18.87 -8.35 -1.51
C TYR A 162 17.84 -9.50 -1.58
N SER A 163 17.07 -9.71 -0.51
CA SER A 163 16.03 -10.74 -0.48
C SER A 163 14.89 -10.44 -1.46
N LEU A 164 14.54 -9.17 -1.64
CA LEU A 164 13.50 -8.72 -2.58
C LEU A 164 13.96 -8.85 -4.04
N GLU A 165 15.23 -8.55 -4.34
CA GLU A 165 15.80 -8.71 -5.68
C GLU A 165 15.81 -10.18 -6.12
N GLN A 166 15.97 -11.12 -5.19
CA GLN A 166 15.91 -12.56 -5.45
C GLN A 166 14.49 -13.14 -5.48
N ASN A 167 13.51 -12.45 -4.86
CA ASN A 167 12.15 -12.94 -4.75
C ASN A 167 11.22 -12.20 -5.73
N GLU A 168 11.23 -12.63 -6.99
CA GLU A 168 10.33 -12.12 -8.03
C GLU A 168 8.84 -12.39 -7.72
N GLN A 169 8.53 -13.40 -6.90
CA GLN A 169 7.16 -13.77 -6.58
C GLN A 169 6.50 -12.84 -5.57
N PHE A 170 7.27 -12.14 -4.73
CA PHE A 170 6.70 -11.33 -3.65
C PHE A 170 5.79 -10.21 -4.17
N PHE A 171 6.17 -9.58 -5.28
CA PHE A 171 5.41 -8.50 -5.93
C PHE A 171 4.67 -8.91 -7.22
N SER A 172 4.68 -10.19 -7.60
CA SER A 172 4.18 -10.65 -8.90
C SER A 172 2.67 -10.48 -9.13
N ARG A 173 1.90 -10.26 -8.05
CA ARG A 173 0.46 -9.96 -8.07
C ARG A 173 0.12 -8.59 -7.48
N LEU A 174 1.12 -7.71 -7.33
CA LEU A 174 0.91 -6.38 -6.80
C LEU A 174 0.01 -5.59 -7.76
N GLN A 175 -1.12 -5.12 -7.23
CA GLN A 175 -2.13 -4.35 -7.95
C GLN A 175 -2.20 -2.92 -7.43
N ASN A 176 -2.11 -2.74 -6.11
CA ASN A 176 -2.25 -1.44 -5.47
C ASN A 176 -0.91 -0.97 -4.90
N LEU A 177 -0.43 0.18 -5.38
CA LEU A 177 0.76 0.83 -4.84
C LEU A 177 0.39 2.22 -4.32
N SER A 178 0.63 2.46 -3.04
CA SER A 178 0.60 3.82 -2.46
C SER A 178 2.01 4.23 -2.06
N LEU A 179 2.38 5.46 -2.35
CA LEU A 179 3.67 6.04 -1.97
C LEU A 179 3.42 7.41 -1.35
N GLY A 180 4.04 7.66 -0.20
CA GLY A 180 4.11 8.99 0.39
C GLY A 180 5.51 9.32 0.84
N ILE A 181 5.94 10.55 0.55
CA ILE A 181 7.28 11.04 0.79
C ILE A 181 7.15 12.42 1.43
N ALA A 182 7.22 12.44 2.76
CA ALA A 182 7.12 13.66 3.53
C ALA A 182 8.30 14.61 3.26
N SER A 183 8.05 15.91 3.43
CA SER A 183 9.04 16.97 3.23
C SER A 183 10.33 16.76 4.02
N ILE A 184 11.45 17.07 3.38
CA ILE A 184 12.83 16.90 3.86
C ILE A 184 13.17 18.00 4.88
N THR A 185 12.58 17.93 6.07
CA THR A 185 12.94 18.83 7.19
C THR A 185 13.74 18.13 8.29
N SER A 186 14.00 16.83 8.16
CA SER A 186 14.70 16.02 9.14
C SER A 186 15.70 15.08 8.46
N PRO A 187 16.91 14.84 9.00
CA PRO A 187 17.90 13.93 8.38
C PRO A 187 17.38 12.52 8.05
N PHE A 188 16.37 12.03 8.78
CA PHE A 188 15.67 10.76 8.47
C PHE A 188 14.96 10.76 7.10
N SER A 189 14.76 11.92 6.46
CA SER A 189 14.08 12.00 5.17
C SER A 189 14.95 11.59 3.98
N ILE A 190 16.28 11.71 4.08
CA ILE A 190 17.19 11.35 2.96
C ILE A 190 17.22 9.82 2.80
N GLU A 191 17.45 9.09 3.90
CA GLU A 191 17.42 7.62 3.92
C GLU A 191 16.06 7.08 3.45
N ASN A 192 14.96 7.76 3.79
CA ASN A 192 13.63 7.40 3.32
C ASN A 192 13.49 7.52 1.79
N VAL A 193 14.11 8.52 1.18
CA VAL A 193 14.12 8.69 -0.29
C VAL A 193 14.96 7.61 -0.95
N GLU A 194 16.12 7.25 -0.40
CA GLU A 194 16.96 6.16 -0.94
C GLU A 194 16.27 4.79 -0.84
N ASN A 195 15.63 4.52 0.31
CA ASN A 195 14.81 3.32 0.52
C ASN A 195 13.63 3.26 -0.46
N ALA A 196 12.95 4.40 -0.69
CA ALA A 196 11.89 4.53 -1.68
C ALA A 196 12.39 4.23 -3.09
N ASN A 197 13.48 4.89 -3.48
CA ASN A 197 14.07 4.74 -4.81
C ASN A 197 14.49 3.28 -5.07
N THR A 198 15.09 2.62 -4.06
CA THR A 198 15.50 1.21 -4.16
C THR A 198 14.31 0.28 -4.32
N LEU A 199 13.25 0.43 -3.50
CA LEU A 199 12.02 -0.37 -3.65
C LEU A 199 11.35 -0.14 -4.99
N LEU A 200 11.24 1.11 -5.45
CA LEU A 200 10.64 1.43 -6.73
C LEU A 200 11.44 0.86 -7.90
N ARG A 201 12.78 0.81 -7.82
CA ARG A 201 13.62 0.13 -8.83
C ARG A 201 13.33 -1.36 -8.90
N ILE A 202 13.13 -2.02 -7.76
CA ILE A 202 12.77 -3.44 -7.70
C ILE A 202 11.36 -3.64 -8.30
N LEU A 203 10.40 -2.78 -7.93
CA LEU A 203 9.04 -2.83 -8.47
C LEU A 203 9.01 -2.62 -9.98
N ALA A 204 9.75 -1.64 -10.51
CA ALA A 204 9.82 -1.38 -11.95
C ALA A 204 10.25 -2.61 -12.76
N LYS A 205 11.07 -3.51 -12.18
CA LYS A 205 11.50 -4.77 -12.79
C LYS A 205 10.49 -5.91 -12.62
N ASN A 206 9.86 -6.01 -11.46
CA ASN A 206 9.15 -7.22 -11.04
C ASN A 206 7.62 -7.11 -11.11
N THR A 207 7.06 -5.91 -11.37
CA THR A 207 5.61 -5.74 -11.51
C THR A 207 5.20 -4.98 -12.77
N THR A 208 4.15 -5.50 -13.41
CA THR A 208 3.50 -4.93 -14.60
C THR A 208 1.97 -4.89 -14.46
N LYS A 209 1.46 -5.24 -13.27
CA LYS A 209 0.05 -5.47 -12.97
C LYS A 209 -0.54 -4.44 -11.99
N ILE A 210 0.18 -3.37 -11.70
CA ILE A 210 -0.38 -2.29 -10.88
C ILE A 210 -1.58 -1.71 -11.64
N ASP A 211 -2.75 -1.72 -10.99
CA ASP A 211 -4.00 -1.15 -11.49
C ASP A 211 -4.34 0.18 -10.80
N ALA A 212 -3.85 0.40 -9.58
CA ALA A 212 -4.03 1.63 -8.83
C ALA A 212 -2.70 2.13 -8.26
N LEU A 213 -2.33 3.35 -8.66
CA LEU A 213 -1.17 4.07 -8.15
C LEU A 213 -1.61 5.34 -7.42
N LYS A 214 -1.28 5.44 -6.13
CA LYS A 214 -1.54 6.62 -5.31
C LYS A 214 -0.24 7.25 -4.82
N LEU A 215 0.00 8.48 -5.22
CA LEU A 215 1.07 9.33 -4.71
C LEU A 215 0.43 10.33 -3.75
N GLY A 216 0.73 10.28 -2.46
CA GLY A 216 0.10 11.18 -1.49
C GLY A 216 1.03 11.69 -0.41
N ARG A 217 0.88 12.98 -0.04
CA ARG A 217 1.90 13.73 0.71
C ARG A 217 3.24 13.61 -0.01
N PHE A 218 3.25 13.93 -1.30
CA PHE A 218 4.42 13.80 -2.14
C PHE A 218 5.11 15.16 -2.21
N TYR A 219 6.20 15.33 -1.45
CA TYR A 219 7.03 16.54 -1.44
C TYR A 219 8.41 16.26 -2.03
N PRO A 220 8.48 15.99 -3.34
CA PRO A 220 9.77 15.73 -3.93
C PRO A 220 10.48 17.07 -4.08
N ASN A 221 11.60 17.25 -3.38
CA ASN A 221 12.45 18.41 -3.63
C ASN A 221 13.17 18.19 -4.97
N ASN A 222 13.43 19.26 -5.72
CA ASN A 222 14.13 19.23 -7.01
C ASN A 222 15.56 18.67 -6.93
N ASN A 223 16.06 18.43 -5.71
CA ASN A 223 17.38 17.89 -5.44
C ASN A 223 17.49 16.37 -5.67
N GLU A 224 16.39 15.65 -5.91
CA GLU A 224 16.40 14.17 -6.06
C GLU A 224 15.77 13.67 -7.38
N PRO A 225 16.38 13.95 -8.55
CA PRO A 225 15.83 13.58 -9.87
C PRO A 225 15.70 12.06 -10.07
N GLN A 226 16.47 11.25 -9.32
CA GLN A 226 16.46 9.80 -9.48
C GLN A 226 15.13 9.16 -9.07
N LEU A 227 14.52 9.64 -7.99
CA LEU A 227 13.24 9.14 -7.50
C LEU A 227 12.13 9.35 -8.54
N PHE A 228 12.07 10.56 -9.12
CA PHE A 228 11.12 10.88 -10.19
C PHE A 228 11.32 9.98 -11.40
N HIS A 229 12.57 9.83 -11.84
CA HIS A 229 12.91 8.95 -12.95
C HIS A 229 12.46 7.50 -12.69
N THR A 230 12.72 6.97 -11.48
CA THR A 230 12.29 5.62 -11.11
C THR A 230 10.77 5.50 -11.07
N LEU A 231 10.04 6.50 -10.56
CA LEU A 231 8.57 6.52 -10.60
C LEU A 231 8.02 6.53 -12.03
N VAL A 232 8.62 7.32 -12.91
CA VAL A 232 8.31 7.30 -14.34
C VAL A 232 8.51 5.91 -14.93
N CYS A 233 9.61 5.23 -14.59
CA CYS A 233 9.83 3.84 -15.02
C CYS A 233 8.76 2.88 -14.50
N VAL A 234 8.35 3.01 -13.23
CA VAL A 234 7.28 2.20 -12.64
C VAL A 234 5.97 2.42 -13.41
N ILE A 235 5.57 3.67 -13.67
CA ILE A 235 4.34 3.97 -14.41
C ILE A 235 4.39 3.39 -15.83
N LYS A 236 5.51 3.58 -16.54
CA LYS A 236 5.67 3.14 -17.93
C LYS A 236 5.71 1.62 -18.08
N SER A 237 6.14 0.88 -17.06
CA SER A 237 6.21 -0.59 -17.11
C SER A 237 4.85 -1.28 -16.89
N GLN A 238 3.83 -0.56 -16.41
CA GLN A 238 2.51 -1.12 -16.18
C GLN A 238 1.76 -1.37 -17.49
N LYS A 239 0.86 -2.36 -17.48
CA LYS A 239 0.03 -2.73 -18.64
C LYS A 239 -1.46 -2.50 -18.43
N GLN A 240 -1.87 -2.11 -17.23
CA GLN A 240 -3.26 -2.10 -16.81
C GLN A 240 -3.57 -1.02 -15.78
N LEU A 241 -2.80 0.08 -15.73
CA LEU A 241 -3.05 1.13 -14.75
C LEU A 241 -4.40 1.78 -15.07
N ARG A 242 -5.35 1.67 -14.13
CA ARG A 242 -6.73 2.18 -14.23
C ARG A 242 -6.95 3.40 -13.36
N GLN A 243 -6.31 3.45 -12.20
CA GLN A 243 -6.50 4.53 -11.24
C GLN A 243 -5.16 5.20 -10.95
N PHE A 244 -5.15 6.52 -11.05
CA PHE A 244 -4.03 7.34 -10.64
C PHE A 244 -4.51 8.43 -9.67
N SER A 245 -3.87 8.53 -8.52
CA SER A 245 -4.13 9.57 -7.54
C SER A 245 -2.84 10.32 -7.22
N LEU A 246 -2.90 11.64 -7.31
CA LEU A 246 -1.83 12.55 -6.92
C LEU A 246 -2.38 13.54 -5.90
N VAL A 247 -1.96 13.39 -4.66
CA VAL A 247 -2.25 14.31 -3.56
C VAL A 247 -0.94 15.04 -3.26
N GLY A 248 -0.82 16.23 -3.82
CA GLY A 248 0.30 17.13 -3.59
C GLY A 248 0.16 17.92 -2.31
N GLU A 249 1.16 18.76 -2.05
CA GLU A 249 1.06 19.89 -1.14
C GLU A 249 1.75 21.07 -1.82
N TYR A 250 1.07 21.63 -2.85
CA TYR A 250 1.59 22.70 -3.71
C TYR A 250 2.77 22.26 -4.61
N ILE A 251 2.63 21.10 -5.25
CA ILE A 251 3.61 20.63 -6.23
C ILE A 251 3.57 21.55 -7.46
N THR A 252 4.70 22.18 -7.78
CA THR A 252 4.87 23.03 -8.97
C THR A 252 5.47 22.29 -10.17
N GLU A 253 6.30 21.26 -9.92
CA GLU A 253 6.99 20.48 -10.94
C GLU A 253 6.74 18.97 -10.75
N LEU A 254 6.27 18.30 -11.80
CA LEU A 254 5.89 16.87 -11.78
C LEU A 254 6.95 15.96 -12.41
N HIS A 255 7.99 16.55 -13.00
CA HIS A 255 9.18 15.86 -13.53
C HIS A 255 8.85 14.65 -14.41
N GLY A 256 7.81 14.74 -15.22
CA GLY A 256 7.41 13.69 -16.16
C GLY A 256 6.55 12.58 -15.54
N ILE A 257 6.22 12.62 -14.25
CA ILE A 257 5.35 11.61 -13.59
C ILE A 257 3.99 11.55 -14.28
N VAL A 258 3.36 12.71 -14.48
CA VAL A 258 2.03 12.76 -15.11
C VAL A 258 2.16 12.50 -16.60
N SER A 259 3.20 13.01 -17.24
CA SER A 259 3.48 12.72 -18.67
C SER A 259 3.62 11.22 -18.93
N ALA A 260 4.17 10.45 -17.99
CA ALA A 260 4.33 8.99 -18.12
C ALA A 260 3.00 8.23 -18.20
N LEU A 261 1.90 8.83 -17.74
CA LEU A 261 0.55 8.24 -17.85
C LEU A 261 0.07 8.15 -19.29
N GLU A 262 0.71 8.83 -20.25
CA GLU A 262 0.42 8.65 -21.68
C GLU A 262 0.58 7.19 -22.13
N ASN A 263 1.49 6.42 -21.51
CA ASN A 263 1.63 4.98 -21.74
C ASN A 263 0.40 4.16 -21.29
N GLN A 264 -0.47 4.75 -20.47
CA GLN A 264 -1.66 4.15 -19.88
C GLN A 264 -2.95 4.75 -20.46
N LYS A 265 -2.87 5.52 -21.55
CA LYS A 265 -4.02 6.25 -22.14
C LYS A 265 -5.23 5.38 -22.50
N ASP A 266 -5.00 4.11 -22.81
CA ASP A 266 -6.05 3.17 -23.20
C ASP A 266 -6.59 2.37 -22.00
N THR A 267 -5.99 2.48 -20.81
CA THR A 267 -6.41 1.73 -19.61
C THR A 267 -6.88 2.62 -18.46
N LEU A 268 -6.41 3.87 -18.41
CA LEU A 268 -6.70 4.81 -17.34
C LEU A 268 -8.19 5.20 -17.34
N GLN A 269 -8.83 5.01 -16.19
CA GLN A 269 -10.27 5.19 -15.98
C GLN A 269 -10.60 6.26 -14.95
N GLU A 270 -9.73 6.43 -13.95
CA GLU A 270 -9.93 7.37 -12.86
C GLU A 270 -8.65 8.13 -12.56
N VAL A 271 -8.78 9.45 -12.48
CA VAL A 271 -7.71 10.35 -12.05
C VAL A 271 -8.21 11.23 -10.92
N ILE A 272 -7.44 11.26 -9.82
CA ILE A 272 -7.70 12.08 -8.65
C ILE A 272 -6.50 13.01 -8.45
N ILE A 273 -6.74 14.32 -8.50
CA ILE A 273 -5.72 15.36 -8.30
C ILE A 273 -6.16 16.21 -7.13
N GLU A 274 -5.32 16.30 -6.10
CA GLU A 274 -5.60 17.09 -4.90
C GLU A 274 -4.40 17.96 -4.53
N TYR A 275 -4.64 19.22 -4.15
CA TYR A 275 -3.61 20.15 -3.66
C TYR A 275 -2.41 20.33 -4.62
N CYS A 276 -2.68 20.38 -5.92
CA CYS A 276 -1.69 20.59 -6.98
C CYS A 276 -1.93 21.89 -7.76
N ASP A 277 -0.84 22.54 -8.17
CA ASP A 277 -0.88 23.62 -9.14
C ASP A 277 -1.02 23.10 -10.57
N PHE A 278 -1.43 23.98 -11.49
CA PHE A 278 -1.52 23.62 -12.90
C PHE A 278 -0.13 23.39 -13.51
N SER A 279 0.06 22.19 -14.06
CA SER A 279 1.19 21.83 -14.90
C SER A 279 0.71 21.44 -16.31
N LYS A 280 1.51 21.75 -17.33
CA LYS A 280 1.24 21.33 -18.72
C LYS A 280 1.23 19.81 -18.88
N GLU A 281 1.88 19.07 -18.00
CA GLU A 281 1.86 17.60 -18.05
C GLU A 281 0.45 17.03 -17.97
N PHE A 282 -0.48 17.70 -17.29
CA PHE A 282 -1.86 17.24 -17.20
C PHE A 282 -2.62 17.28 -18.53
N GLU A 283 -2.11 17.95 -19.57
CA GLU A 283 -2.76 17.95 -20.89
C GLU A 283 -2.78 16.58 -21.54
N ILE A 284 -1.87 15.67 -21.16
CA ILE A 284 -1.87 14.27 -21.64
C ILE A 284 -3.18 13.54 -21.31
N LEU A 285 -3.90 13.97 -20.25
CA LEU A 285 -5.16 13.35 -19.84
C LEU A 285 -6.26 13.50 -20.89
N LYS A 286 -6.15 14.50 -21.79
CA LYS A 286 -7.03 14.64 -22.95
C LYS A 286 -6.93 13.46 -23.92
N ASN A 287 -5.79 12.77 -23.92
CA ASN A 287 -5.55 11.60 -24.77
C ASN A 287 -6.09 10.30 -24.15
N CYS A 288 -6.47 10.30 -22.87
CA CYS A 288 -7.00 9.13 -22.16
C CYS A 288 -8.47 8.90 -22.54
N LYS A 289 -8.71 8.00 -23.50
CA LYS A 289 -10.05 7.80 -24.09
C LYS A 289 -11.06 7.13 -23.15
N ASN A 290 -10.55 6.32 -22.23
CA ASN A 290 -11.34 5.56 -21.26
C ASN A 290 -11.43 6.25 -19.90
N LEU A 291 -10.97 7.51 -19.80
CA LEU A 291 -11.03 8.27 -18.57
C LEU A 291 -12.49 8.68 -18.30
N GLU A 292 -13.12 7.99 -17.35
CA GLU A 292 -14.52 8.17 -16.99
C GLU A 292 -14.70 9.04 -15.75
N THR A 293 -13.73 9.03 -14.83
CA THR A 293 -13.79 9.75 -13.56
C THR A 293 -12.60 10.70 -13.43
N LEU A 294 -12.89 11.99 -13.23
CA LEU A 294 -11.89 12.98 -12.88
C LEU A 294 -12.32 13.71 -11.60
N ARG A 295 -11.45 13.69 -10.59
CA ARG A 295 -11.66 14.41 -9.34
C ARG A 295 -10.55 15.43 -9.16
N ILE A 296 -10.92 16.70 -8.97
CA ILE A 296 -10.01 17.81 -8.75
C ILE A 296 -10.39 18.47 -7.44
N ARG A 297 -9.49 18.46 -6.44
CA ARG A 297 -9.76 18.99 -5.10
C ARG A 297 -8.68 19.99 -4.69
N TYR A 298 -9.07 21.19 -4.31
CA TYR A 298 -8.18 22.24 -3.78
C TYR A 298 -6.99 22.54 -4.72
N CYS A 299 -7.25 22.67 -6.02
CA CYS A 299 -6.22 22.88 -7.06
C CYS A 299 -6.43 24.19 -7.83
N ASP A 300 -5.43 24.62 -8.60
CA ASP A 300 -5.60 25.75 -9.55
C ASP A 300 -6.74 25.45 -10.54
N THR A 301 -7.73 26.35 -10.61
CA THR A 301 -8.86 26.31 -11.55
C THR A 301 -8.44 26.12 -13.02
N LYS A 302 -7.21 26.46 -13.40
CA LYS A 302 -6.66 26.18 -14.73
C LYS A 302 -6.63 24.69 -15.08
N LEU A 303 -6.56 23.78 -14.10
CA LEU A 303 -6.67 22.33 -14.36
C LEU A 303 -7.98 21.98 -15.05
N LEU A 304 -9.04 22.75 -14.85
CA LEU A 304 -10.30 22.53 -15.53
C LEU A 304 -10.20 22.64 -17.07
N LYS A 305 -9.12 23.25 -17.61
CA LYS A 305 -8.85 23.27 -19.05
C LYS A 305 -8.49 21.90 -19.63
N ILE A 306 -8.22 20.90 -18.80
CA ILE A 306 -7.89 19.53 -19.23
C ILE A 306 -9.14 18.66 -19.44
N LEU A 307 -10.33 19.19 -19.12
CA LEU A 307 -11.57 18.44 -19.21
C LEU A 307 -11.85 17.98 -20.64
N ASN A 308 -12.13 16.68 -20.75
CA ASN A 308 -12.48 16.01 -21.99
C ASN A 308 -13.98 15.71 -21.99
N TYR A 309 -14.59 15.64 -23.18
CA TYR A 309 -16.02 15.42 -23.36
C TYR A 309 -16.50 14.04 -22.89
N ASN A 310 -15.60 13.06 -22.67
CA ASN A 310 -15.97 11.69 -22.28
C ASN A 310 -16.01 11.44 -20.77
N ILE A 311 -15.85 12.47 -19.93
CA ILE A 311 -15.87 12.31 -18.47
C ILE A 311 -17.31 12.14 -17.99
N SER A 312 -17.60 11.01 -17.34
CA SER A 312 -18.95 10.69 -16.82
C SER A 312 -19.15 11.09 -15.36
N THR A 313 -18.05 11.12 -14.59
CA THR A 313 -18.03 11.52 -13.19
C THR A 313 -17.00 12.63 -13.01
N LEU A 314 -17.47 13.83 -12.69
CA LEU A 314 -16.62 14.98 -12.40
C LEU A 314 -16.88 15.46 -10.97
N GLU A 315 -15.85 15.41 -10.13
CA GLU A 315 -15.90 15.96 -8.77
C GLU A 315 -14.95 17.14 -8.68
N ILE A 316 -15.46 18.32 -8.30
CA ILE A 316 -14.66 19.53 -8.10
C ILE A 316 -14.92 20.04 -6.69
N VAL A 317 -13.85 20.16 -5.91
CA VAL A 317 -13.86 20.77 -4.57
C VAL A 317 -12.83 21.88 -4.57
N ASP A 318 -13.19 23.12 -4.22
CA ASP A 318 -12.24 24.24 -4.18
C ASP A 318 -12.58 25.22 -3.04
N PHE A 319 -11.60 26.01 -2.61
CA PHE A 319 -11.78 27.08 -1.62
C PHE A 319 -12.57 28.27 -2.19
N PHE A 320 -12.45 28.53 -3.49
CA PHE A 320 -13.16 29.61 -4.19
C PHE A 320 -13.65 29.12 -5.56
N ILE A 321 -14.91 28.70 -5.59
CA ILE A 321 -15.58 28.27 -6.82
C ILE A 321 -16.07 29.53 -7.57
N GLU A 322 -15.35 29.96 -8.60
CA GLU A 322 -15.88 30.94 -9.54
C GLU A 322 -16.92 30.27 -10.45
N ALA A 323 -18.16 30.76 -10.43
CA ALA A 323 -19.27 30.16 -11.19
C ALA A 323 -19.07 30.15 -12.72
N PRO A 324 -18.54 31.21 -13.39
CA PRO A 324 -18.53 31.26 -14.85
C PRO A 324 -17.68 30.19 -15.54
N PRO A 325 -16.44 29.88 -15.09
CA PRO A 325 -15.64 28.78 -15.66
C PRO A 325 -16.34 27.42 -15.54
N ILE A 326 -16.97 27.16 -14.38
CA ILE A 326 -17.62 25.88 -14.08
C ILE A 326 -18.89 25.69 -14.90
N VAL A 327 -19.69 26.75 -15.11
CA VAL A 327 -20.88 26.68 -15.97
C VAL A 327 -20.50 26.29 -17.39
N GLN A 328 -19.47 26.91 -17.98
CA GLN A 328 -19.01 26.57 -19.34
C GLN A 328 -18.52 25.12 -19.45
N ILE A 329 -17.97 24.58 -18.37
CA ILE A 329 -17.49 23.21 -18.29
C ILE A 329 -18.64 22.22 -18.22
N LEU A 330 -19.62 22.50 -17.36
CA LEU A 330 -20.82 21.68 -17.22
C LEU A 330 -21.64 21.71 -18.50
N GLU A 331 -21.71 22.84 -19.20
CA GLU A 331 -22.35 22.92 -20.53
C GLU A 331 -21.64 22.04 -21.57
N LYS A 332 -20.30 21.98 -21.54
CA LYS A 332 -19.51 21.13 -22.46
C LYS A 332 -19.58 19.65 -22.13
N SER A 333 -19.61 19.30 -20.84
CA SER A 333 -19.50 17.91 -20.36
C SER A 333 -20.87 17.30 -20.02
N GLY A 334 -21.91 18.12 -19.92
CA GLY A 334 -23.20 17.79 -19.30
C GLY A 334 -24.02 16.71 -20.01
N THR A 335 -23.67 16.33 -21.24
CA THR A 335 -24.31 15.19 -21.92
C THR A 335 -23.81 13.83 -21.41
N PHE A 336 -22.65 13.80 -20.76
CA PHE A 336 -22.03 12.57 -20.25
C PHE A 336 -22.01 12.48 -18.71
N LEU A 337 -22.18 13.61 -18.02
CA LEU A 337 -22.26 13.66 -16.56
C LEU A 337 -23.57 12.99 -16.10
N LYS A 338 -23.44 11.93 -15.28
CA LYS A 338 -24.58 11.21 -14.69
C LYS A 338 -25.03 11.82 -13.36
#